data_AF-A0A959EKL1-F1
#
_entry.id   AF-A0A959EKL1-F1
#
_cell.length_a   1.000
_cell.length_b   1.000
_cell.length_c   1.000
_cell.angle_alpha   90.00
_cell.angle_beta   90.00
_cell.angle_gamma   90.00
#
_symmetry.space_group_name_H-M   'P 1'
#
loop_
_entity.id
_entity.type
_entity.pdbx_description
1 polymer ?
#
loop_
_entity_poly.entity_id
_entity_poly.type
_entity_poly.pdbx_seq_one_letter_code
_entity_poly.pdbx_strand_id
1 'polypeptide(L)'
;MTDTANNENLWFKDTIFYSLLIHSFYDGNNDGIGDFRGLVDKLDYLEDLGINCISLLPFYKSPLKDDGYDIADYRQIHPNYGSLDDFSQFLEEAHKRGIRVVIDLIVNHTST
;
A
#
# COMPACT_ATOMS: atom_id res chain seq x y z
N MET A 1 -40.33 -10.40 4.57
CA MET A 1 -39.58 -9.25 4.05
C MET A 1 -38.20 -9.76 3.72
N THR A 2 -37.94 -10.03 2.43
CA THR A 2 -36.67 -10.57 1.94
C THR A 2 -35.68 -9.42 1.78
N ASP A 3 -34.56 -9.53 2.46
CA ASP A 3 -33.44 -8.58 2.42
C ASP A 3 -32.68 -8.78 1.09
N THR A 4 -33.21 -8.20 0.01
CA THR A 4 -32.48 -8.03 -1.25
C THR A 4 -31.65 -6.75 -1.15
N ALA A 5 -30.66 -6.75 -0.26
CA ALA A 5 -29.55 -5.81 -0.38
C ALA A 5 -28.75 -6.22 -1.63
N ASN A 6 -28.91 -5.43 -2.69
CA ASN A 6 -28.19 -5.47 -3.95
C ASN A 6 -26.87 -6.24 -3.89
N ASN A 7 -26.85 -7.42 -4.52
CA ASN A 7 -25.63 -8.16 -4.89
C ASN A 7 -24.89 -7.44 -6.05
N GLU A 8 -25.04 -6.11 -6.13
CA GLU A 8 -24.56 -5.28 -7.22
C GLU A 8 -23.20 -4.68 -6.84
N ASN A 9 -22.16 -5.25 -7.44
CA ASN A 9 -20.83 -4.68 -7.57
C ASN A 9 -19.93 -4.67 -6.32
N LEU A 10 -19.77 -5.84 -5.70
CA LEU A 10 -18.68 -6.08 -4.74
C LEU A 10 -17.34 -6.09 -5.51
N TRP A 11 -16.76 -4.91 -5.72
CA TRP A 11 -15.56 -4.68 -6.54
C TRP A 11 -14.42 -5.67 -6.25
N PHE A 12 -14.24 -6.04 -4.98
CA PHE A 12 -13.16 -6.92 -4.53
C PHE A 12 -13.31 -8.38 -4.99
N LYS A 13 -14.51 -8.82 -5.40
CA LYS A 13 -14.72 -10.21 -5.85
C LYS A 13 -14.03 -10.53 -7.18
N ASP A 14 -13.93 -9.55 -8.06
CA ASP A 14 -13.33 -9.69 -9.40
C ASP A 14 -12.00 -8.93 -9.52
N THR A 15 -11.43 -8.49 -8.40
CA THR A 15 -10.18 -7.72 -8.35
C THR A 15 -8.97 -8.63 -8.33
N ILE A 16 -7.97 -8.33 -9.17
CA ILE A 16 -6.63 -8.89 -9.04
C ILE A 16 -5.83 -8.03 -8.07
N PHE A 17 -5.50 -8.63 -6.91
CA PHE A 17 -4.66 -8.01 -5.89
C PHE A 17 -3.19 -8.28 -6.16
N TYR A 18 -2.36 -7.24 -6.05
CA TYR A 18 -0.91 -7.34 -6.06
C TYR A 18 -0.37 -6.92 -4.70
N SER A 19 0.24 -7.86 -3.98
CA SER A 19 0.82 -7.58 -2.66
C SER A 19 2.28 -7.21 -2.80
N LEU A 20 2.72 -6.13 -2.14
CA LEU A 20 4.12 -5.70 -2.18
C LEU A 20 4.58 -5.07 -0.87
N LEU A 21 5.89 -5.22 -0.64
CA LEU A 21 6.67 -4.49 0.35
C LEU A 21 7.28 -3.27 -0.34
N ILE A 22 7.15 -2.08 0.25
CA ILE A 22 7.69 -0.86 -0.35
C ILE A 22 9.22 -0.96 -0.51
N HIS A 23 9.91 -1.39 0.55
CA HIS A 23 11.37 -1.39 0.61
C HIS A 23 12.07 -2.28 -0.44
N SER A 24 11.37 -3.25 -1.03
CA SER A 24 11.93 -4.20 -2.01
C SER A 24 11.39 -4.03 -3.42
N PHE A 25 10.44 -3.12 -3.63
CA PHE A 25 9.76 -2.98 -4.93
C PHE A 25 10.55 -2.13 -5.92
N TYR A 26 10.77 -0.85 -5.60
CA TYR A 26 11.56 0.06 -6.46
C TYR A 26 12.07 1.27 -5.67
N ASP A 27 13.36 1.56 -5.81
CA ASP A 27 14.05 2.70 -5.21
C ASP A 27 13.98 3.92 -6.13
N GLY A 28 13.23 4.95 -5.69
CA GLY A 28 13.01 6.18 -6.45
C GLY A 28 14.02 7.29 -6.12
N ASN A 29 14.85 7.12 -5.09
CA ASN A 29 15.76 8.18 -4.62
C ASN A 29 17.26 7.78 -4.70
N ASN A 30 17.56 6.52 -5.03
CA ASN A 30 18.87 5.90 -5.14
C ASN A 30 19.63 5.73 -3.81
N ASP A 31 18.92 5.50 -2.69
CA ASP A 31 19.53 5.18 -1.39
C ASP A 31 19.68 3.65 -1.13
N GLY A 32 19.18 2.82 -2.04
CA GLY A 32 19.19 1.36 -1.97
C GLY A 32 17.94 0.74 -1.35
N ILE A 33 16.93 1.55 -0.98
CA ILE A 33 15.68 1.11 -0.36
C ILE A 33 14.51 1.60 -1.20
N GLY A 34 13.52 0.73 -1.42
CA GLY A 34 12.30 1.14 -2.10
C GLY A 34 11.47 2.14 -1.30
N ASP A 35 10.81 3.06 -2.00
CA ASP A 35 10.04 4.16 -1.39
C ASP A 35 8.76 4.49 -2.18
N PHE A 36 7.93 5.40 -1.66
CA PHE A 36 6.68 5.78 -2.32
C PHE A 36 6.88 6.48 -3.66
N ARG A 37 8.00 7.18 -3.86
CA ARG A 37 8.31 7.83 -5.16
C ARG A 37 8.59 6.77 -6.21
N GLY A 38 9.39 5.79 -5.86
CA GLY A 38 9.65 4.64 -6.71
C GLY A 38 8.38 3.82 -7.00
N LEU A 39 7.47 3.71 -6.02
CA LEU A 39 6.18 3.07 -6.24
C LEU A 39 5.33 3.83 -7.26
N VAL A 40 5.30 5.16 -7.19
CA VAL A 40 4.62 6.02 -8.20
C VAL A 40 5.22 5.81 -9.59
N ASP A 41 6.55 5.77 -9.71
CA ASP A 41 7.25 5.55 -10.98
C ASP A 41 6.93 4.20 -11.65
N LYS A 42 6.36 3.26 -10.90
CA LYS A 42 6.01 1.92 -11.36
C LYS A 42 4.50 1.67 -11.45
N LEU A 43 3.67 2.67 -11.20
CA LEU A 43 2.22 2.53 -11.36
C LEU A 43 1.81 2.20 -12.81
N ASP A 44 2.50 2.74 -13.81
CA ASP A 44 2.24 2.40 -15.22
C ASP A 44 2.54 0.92 -15.51
N TYR A 45 3.62 0.37 -14.91
CA TYR A 45 3.92 -1.07 -15.01
C TYR A 45 2.81 -1.92 -14.36
N LEU A 46 2.29 -1.50 -13.21
CA LEU A 46 1.23 -2.21 -12.51
C LEU A 46 -0.11 -2.14 -13.27
N GLU A 47 -0.41 -0.99 -13.88
CA GLU A 47 -1.54 -0.82 -14.78
C GLU A 47 -1.42 -1.74 -16.01
N ASP A 48 -0.26 -1.75 -16.68
CA ASP A 48 0.03 -2.62 -17.83
C ASP A 48 -0.05 -4.11 -17.47
N LEU A 49 0.32 -4.48 -16.24
CA LEU A 49 0.18 -5.84 -15.72
C LEU A 49 -1.30 -6.25 -15.56
N GLY A 50 -2.21 -5.29 -15.45
CA GLY A 50 -3.66 -5.50 -15.36
C GLY A 50 -4.19 -5.71 -13.94
N ILE A 51 -3.47 -5.25 -12.92
CA ILE A 51 -3.95 -5.34 -11.52
C ILE A 51 -5.05 -4.32 -11.27
N ASN A 52 -5.91 -4.55 -10.26
CA ASN A 52 -6.95 -3.59 -9.88
C ASN A 52 -6.80 -3.06 -8.46
N CYS A 53 -5.97 -3.72 -7.64
CA CYS A 53 -5.73 -3.31 -6.27
C CYS A 53 -4.30 -3.65 -5.83
N ILE A 54 -3.65 -2.70 -5.17
CA ILE A 54 -2.40 -2.92 -4.44
C ILE A 54 -2.75 -3.24 -2.97
N SER A 55 -2.22 -4.34 -2.48
CA SER A 55 -2.18 -4.66 -1.05
C SER A 55 -0.82 -4.22 -0.49
N LEU A 56 -0.79 -3.09 0.20
CA LEU A 56 0.42 -2.58 0.83
C LEU A 56 0.67 -3.28 2.16
N LEU A 57 1.78 -4.01 2.23
CA LEU A 57 2.34 -4.54 3.47
C LEU A 57 2.86 -3.39 4.35
N PRO A 58 3.17 -3.63 5.65
CA PRO A 58 3.42 -2.56 6.61
C PRO A 58 4.48 -1.53 6.17
N PHE A 59 4.09 -0.25 6.22
CA PHE A 59 4.94 0.88 5.86
C PHE A 59 5.00 1.96 6.96
N TYR A 60 4.36 1.70 8.10
CA TYR A 60 4.34 2.60 9.25
C TYR A 60 5.71 2.68 9.92
N LYS A 61 5.90 3.69 10.76
CA LYS A 61 7.07 3.77 11.63
C LYS A 61 7.17 2.53 12.51
N SER A 62 8.32 1.87 12.45
CA SER A 62 8.66 0.63 13.14
C SER A 62 10.18 0.59 13.37
N PRO A 63 10.69 -0.08 14.41
CA PRO A 63 12.12 -0.38 14.55
C PRO A 63 12.58 -1.54 13.65
N LEU A 64 11.67 -2.13 12.86
CA LEU A 64 11.90 -3.18 11.87
C LEU A 64 12.48 -4.47 12.46
N LYS A 65 12.04 -4.85 13.67
CA LYS A 65 12.44 -6.14 14.26
C LYS A 65 11.64 -7.32 13.72
N ASP A 66 10.49 -7.04 13.11
CA ASP A 66 9.60 -8.00 12.44
C ASP A 66 9.15 -7.45 11.08
N ASP A 67 10.11 -6.95 10.28
CA ASP A 67 9.88 -6.41 8.93
C ASP A 67 8.73 -5.39 8.79
N GLY A 68 8.48 -4.62 9.87
CA GLY A 68 7.46 -3.58 9.90
C GLY A 68 6.14 -4.00 10.55
N TYR A 69 5.96 -5.27 10.94
CA TYR A 69 4.77 -5.71 11.70
C TYR A 69 4.77 -5.22 13.16
N ASP A 70 5.93 -4.86 13.69
CA ASP A 70 6.13 -4.23 15.01
C ASP A 70 5.94 -2.70 14.96
N ILE A 71 4.68 -2.25 14.86
CA ILE A 71 4.31 -0.84 14.66
C ILE A 71 4.62 0.03 15.89
N ALA A 72 5.41 1.10 15.71
CA ALA A 72 5.72 2.08 16.75
C ALA A 72 4.79 3.32 16.69
N ASP A 73 4.31 3.71 15.51
CA ASP A 73 3.35 4.81 15.35
C ASP A 73 2.51 4.63 14.07
N TYR A 74 1.21 4.36 14.22
CA TYR A 74 0.27 4.19 13.10
C TYR A 74 0.01 5.46 12.29
N ARG A 75 0.40 6.63 12.79
CA ARG A 75 0.18 7.93 12.14
C ARG A 75 1.41 8.43 11.38
N GLN A 76 2.51 7.68 11.42
CA GLN A 76 3.75 8.05 10.74
C GLN A 76 4.15 6.97 9.74
N ILE A 77 4.63 7.41 8.58
CA ILE A 77 5.31 6.56 7.60
C ILE A 77 6.73 6.27 8.12
N HIS A 78 7.26 5.08 7.83
CA HIS A 78 8.66 4.78 8.12
C HIS A 78 9.57 5.76 7.34
N PRO A 79 10.57 6.41 7.97
CA PRO A 79 11.37 7.45 7.32
C PRO A 79 12.05 7.03 6.01
N ASN A 80 12.42 5.76 5.88
CA ASN A 80 13.03 5.23 4.65
C ASN A 80 12.06 5.18 3.46
N TYR A 81 10.74 5.21 3.69
CA TYR A 81 9.75 5.03 2.63
C TYR A 81 9.15 6.37 2.16
N GLY A 82 9.40 7.45 2.90
CA GLY A 82 8.91 8.80 2.61
C GLY A 82 8.04 9.39 3.73
N SER A 83 7.17 10.31 3.34
CA SER A 83 6.27 11.07 4.21
C SER A 83 4.79 10.72 3.97
N LEU A 84 3.92 11.25 4.82
CA LEU A 84 2.47 11.19 4.58
C LEU A 84 2.06 11.88 3.26
N ASP A 85 2.80 12.91 2.84
CA ASP A 85 2.54 13.59 1.58
C ASP A 85 2.92 12.70 0.39
N ASP A 86 4.06 11.98 0.46
CA ASP A 86 4.45 11.01 -0.57
C ASP A 86 3.41 9.86 -0.66
N PHE A 87 2.91 9.36 0.48
CA PHE A 87 1.81 8.38 0.49
C PHE A 87 0.53 8.94 -0.13
N SER A 88 0.17 10.18 0.18
CA SER A 88 -1.02 10.84 -0.38
C SER A 88 -0.92 11.00 -1.90
N GLN A 89 0.26 11.38 -2.39
CA GLN A 89 0.54 11.46 -3.83
C GLN A 89 0.43 10.09 -4.50
N PHE A 90 0.99 9.04 -3.88
CA PHE A 90 0.85 7.68 -4.37
C PHE A 90 -0.61 7.24 -4.49
N LEU A 91 -1.44 7.52 -3.47
CA LEU A 91 -2.88 7.21 -3.53
C LEU A 91 -3.58 7.95 -4.67
N GLU A 92 -3.28 9.23 -4.86
CA GLU A 92 -3.86 10.01 -5.96
C GLU A 92 -3.49 9.42 -7.32
N GLU A 93 -2.22 9.10 -7.53
CA GLU A 93 -1.71 8.54 -8.79
C GLU A 93 -2.23 7.12 -9.07
N ALA A 94 -2.35 6.28 -8.04
CA ALA A 94 -2.95 4.96 -8.17
C ALA A 94 -4.43 5.06 -8.57
N HIS A 95 -5.19 5.92 -7.90
CA HIS A 95 -6.61 6.10 -8.19
C HIS A 95 -6.87 6.69 -9.58
N LYS A 96 -5.98 7.56 -10.11
CA LYS A 96 -6.06 8.04 -11.51
C LYS A 96 -6.03 6.91 -12.53
N ARG A 97 -5.36 5.80 -12.22
CA ARG A 97 -5.25 4.58 -13.04
C ARG A 97 -6.32 3.54 -12.71
N GLY A 98 -7.30 3.88 -11.87
CA GLY A 98 -8.33 2.94 -11.41
C GLY A 98 -7.79 1.86 -10.47
N ILE A 99 -6.55 1.97 -9.99
CA ILE A 99 -5.94 1.04 -9.05
C ILE A 99 -6.35 1.45 -7.63
N ARG A 100 -7.00 0.53 -6.91
CA ARG A 100 -7.34 0.71 -5.50
C ARG A 100 -6.15 0.35 -4.61
N VAL A 101 -6.17 0.82 -3.37
CA VAL A 101 -5.15 0.48 -2.38
C VAL A 101 -5.82 0.01 -1.11
N VAL A 102 -5.39 -1.14 -0.61
CA VAL A 102 -5.67 -1.61 0.75
C VAL A 102 -4.37 -1.67 1.53
N ILE A 103 -4.44 -1.41 2.83
CA ILE A 103 -3.28 -1.36 3.71
C ILE A 103 -3.38 -2.46 4.76
N ASP A 104 -2.23 -3.01 5.15
CA ASP A 104 -2.15 -3.91 6.29
C ASP A 104 -2.43 -3.14 7.60
N LEU A 105 -3.30 -3.68 8.44
CA LEU A 105 -3.71 -3.06 9.71
C LEU A 105 -3.47 -4.04 10.86
N ILE A 106 -2.30 -3.92 11.47
CA ILE A 106 -1.86 -4.78 12.57
C ILE A 106 -2.42 -4.19 13.85
N VAL A 107 -3.42 -4.84 14.46
CA VAL A 107 -4.05 -4.36 15.71
C VAL A 107 -3.95 -5.36 16.85
N ASN A 108 -3.36 -6.53 16.60
CA ASN A 108 -3.15 -7.54 17.64
C ASN A 108 -2.03 -7.14 18.62
N HIS A 109 -1.05 -6.34 18.17
CA HIS A 109 0.09 -5.90 18.97
C HIS A 109 0.71 -4.62 18.41
N THR A 110 1.60 -4.02 19.20
CA THR A 110 2.43 -2.86 18.84
C THR A 110 3.88 -3.13 19.21
N SER A 111 4.80 -2.31 18.71
CA SER A 111 6.18 -2.27 19.19
C SER A 111 6.23 -1.88 20.68
N THR A 112 7.29 -2.32 21.37
CA THR A 112 7.55 -2.07 22.80
C THR A 112 8.44 -0.86 23.03
#